data_AF-A0A7S4Q5D0-F1
#
_entry.id   AF-A0A7S4Q5D0-F1
#
_cell.length_a   1.000
_cell.length_b   1.000
_cell.length_c   1.000
_cell.angle_alpha   90.00
_cell.angle_beta   90.00
_cell.angle_gamma   90.00
#
_symmetry.space_group_name_H-M   'P 1'
#
loop_
_entity.id
_entity.type
_entity.pdbx_description
1 polymer ?
#
loop_
_entity_poly.entity_id
_entity_poly.type
_entity_poly.pdbx_seq_one_letter_code
_entity_poly.pdbx_strand_id
1 'polypeptide(L)'
;VALLARLERLFPQFALQGRHHGRNVWVAKPGSSSKGSGVECWSSLPALLKHCDAMTDRVVQKYVERPLLLCGGRKFDLRQWVLVTSVAPLRAFIFSECYLRVCNGVYDLGALR
;
A
#
# COMPACT_ATOMS: atom_id res chain seq x y z
N VAL A 1 9.10 24.01 -10.94
CA VAL A 1 7.82 23.47 -11.47
C VAL A 1 8.02 22.45 -12.60
N ALA A 2 8.87 22.71 -13.61
CA ALA A 2 9.07 21.81 -14.75
C ALA A 2 9.58 20.39 -14.40
N LEU A 3 10.52 20.26 -13.44
CA LEU A 3 11.06 18.95 -13.04
C LEU A 3 10.00 18.05 -12.40
N LEU A 4 9.20 18.57 -11.46
CA LEU A 4 8.16 17.78 -10.79
C LEU A 4 7.11 17.28 -11.78
N ALA A 5 6.66 18.13 -12.72
CA ALA A 5 5.75 17.72 -13.78
C ALA A 5 6.36 16.67 -14.73
N ARG A 6 7.68 16.71 -14.95
CA ARG A 6 8.39 15.66 -15.70
C ARG A 6 8.42 14.35 -14.92
N LEU A 7 8.71 14.38 -13.61
CA LEU A 7 8.72 13.19 -12.77
C LEU A 7 7.33 12.57 -12.65
N GLU A 8 6.27 13.37 -12.48
CA GLU A 8 4.89 12.89 -12.38
C GLU A 8 4.44 12.15 -13.66
N ARG A 9 4.94 12.56 -14.83
CA ARG A 9 4.69 11.86 -16.10
C ARG A 9 5.49 10.57 -16.25
N LEU A 10 6.70 10.50 -15.70
CA LEU A 10 7.61 9.36 -15.86
C LEU A 10 7.39 8.27 -14.79
N PHE A 11 6.88 8.64 -13.62
CA PHE A 11 6.75 7.74 -12.48
C PHE A 11 5.27 7.59 -12.08
N PRO A 12 4.59 6.49 -12.45
CA PRO A 12 3.16 6.29 -12.16
C PRO A 12 2.79 6.38 -10.68
N GLN A 13 3.74 6.07 -9.79
CA GLN A 13 3.53 6.12 -8.35
C GLN A 13 3.86 7.49 -7.73
N PHE A 14 4.30 8.48 -8.52
CA PHE A 14 4.72 9.79 -8.02
C PHE A 14 3.63 10.47 -7.17
N ALA A 15 2.38 10.39 -7.62
CA ALA A 15 1.24 10.96 -6.90
C ALA A 15 0.86 10.21 -5.61
N LEU A 16 1.31 8.96 -5.44
CA LEU A 16 1.05 8.16 -4.24
C LEU A 16 2.02 8.52 -3.09
N GLN A 17 3.15 9.14 -3.44
CA GLN A 17 4.13 9.64 -2.50
C GLN A 17 3.69 11.01 -1.96
N GLY A 18 4.01 11.30 -0.69
CA GLY A 18 3.75 12.63 -0.12
C GLY A 18 4.48 13.72 -0.93
N ARG A 19 3.78 14.80 -1.30
CA ARG A 19 4.43 16.00 -1.86
C ARG A 19 5.14 16.75 -0.73
N HIS A 20 6.26 17.42 -1.05
CA HIS A 20 7.05 18.30 -0.15
C HIS A 20 7.18 17.76 1.30
N HIS A 21 8.31 17.12 1.61
CA HIS A 21 8.55 16.49 2.93
C HIS A 21 7.68 15.23 3.20
N GLY A 22 7.41 14.43 2.15
CA GLY A 22 6.86 13.09 2.34
C GLY A 22 7.71 12.29 3.34
N ARG A 23 7.06 11.43 4.14
CA ARG A 23 7.74 10.73 5.25
C ARG A 23 8.56 9.52 4.78
N ASN A 24 8.58 9.29 3.46
CA ASN A 24 9.24 8.15 2.82
C ASN A 24 8.84 6.84 3.49
N VAL A 25 7.53 6.62 3.65
CA VAL A 25 7.02 5.46 4.39
C VAL A 25 7.06 4.20 3.52
N TRP A 26 7.53 3.12 4.11
CA TRP A 26 7.57 1.77 3.56
C TRP A 26 6.79 0.84 4.47
N VAL A 27 6.13 -0.17 3.91
CA VAL A 27 5.46 -1.21 4.69
C VAL A 27 6.19 -2.53 4.50
N ALA A 28 6.59 -3.14 5.62
CA ALA A 28 7.16 -4.47 5.68
C ALA A 28 6.05 -5.48 5.99
N LYS A 29 5.96 -6.55 5.19
CA LYS A 29 4.93 -7.59 5.31
C LYS A 29 5.59 -8.97 5.37
N PRO A 30 5.16 -9.89 6.26
CA PRO A 30 5.62 -11.27 6.25
C PRO A 30 5.08 -12.01 5.03
N GLY A 31 5.87 -12.91 4.44
CA GLY A 31 5.50 -13.64 3.22
C GLY A 31 4.30 -14.58 3.38
N SER A 32 4.10 -15.14 4.57
CA SER A 32 3.09 -16.19 4.86
C SER A 32 2.01 -15.81 5.88
N SER A 33 1.87 -14.52 6.21
CA SER A 33 0.91 -14.06 7.22
C SER A 33 -0.48 -13.71 6.66
N SER A 34 -1.50 -13.69 7.53
CA SER A 34 -2.84 -13.21 7.21
C SER A 34 -3.35 -12.22 8.27
N LYS A 35 -4.52 -11.61 8.01
CA LYS A 35 -5.21 -10.66 8.92
C LYS A 35 -4.39 -9.42 9.32
N GLY A 36 -3.34 -9.09 8.56
CA GLY A 36 -2.46 -7.96 8.84
C GLY A 36 -1.49 -8.19 10.01
N SER A 37 -1.32 -9.44 10.45
CA SER A 37 -0.35 -9.77 11.49
C SER A 37 1.08 -9.51 11.01
N GLY A 38 1.89 -8.82 11.83
CA GLY A 38 3.29 -8.53 11.51
C GLY A 38 3.51 -7.52 10.37
N VAL A 39 2.48 -6.74 10.01
CA VAL A 39 2.58 -5.64 9.04
C VAL A 39 2.98 -4.35 9.77
N GLU A 40 4.11 -3.77 9.39
CA GLU A 40 4.74 -2.65 10.10
C GLU A 40 5.17 -1.57 9.09
N CYS A 41 5.00 -0.30 9.44
CA CYS A 41 5.39 0.85 8.62
C CYS A 41 6.69 1.48 9.14
N TRP A 42 7.57 1.83 8.20
CA TRP A 42 8.90 2.34 8.50
C TRP A 42 9.19 3.58 7.65
N SER A 43 9.74 4.62 8.26
CA SER A 43 10.21 5.84 7.58
C SER A 43 11.74 5.98 7.61
N SER A 44 12.43 5.13 8.38
CA SER A 44 13.88 5.10 8.52
C SER A 44 14.47 3.87 7.84
N LEU A 45 15.23 4.09 6.76
CA LEU A 45 15.88 3.00 6.03
C LEU A 45 16.85 2.18 6.91
N PRO A 46 17.73 2.78 7.73
CA PRO A 46 18.61 1.99 8.60
C PRO A 46 17.84 1.12 9.60
N ALA A 47 16.76 1.62 10.19
CA ALA A 47 15.95 0.86 11.14
C ALA A 47 15.20 -0.29 10.45
N LEU A 48 14.67 -0.05 9.26
CA LEU A 48 14.02 -1.06 8.44
C LEU A 48 14.98 -2.18 8.05
N LEU A 49 16.19 -1.84 7.57
CA LEU A 49 17.19 -2.84 7.20
C LEU A 49 17.58 -3.71 8.40
N LYS A 50 17.86 -3.09 9.56
CA LYS A 50 18.15 -3.82 10.79
C LYS A 50 17.00 -4.76 11.21
N HIS A 51 15.75 -4.32 11.04
CA HIS A 51 14.58 -5.15 11.31
C HIS A 51 14.48 -6.34 10.33
N CYS A 52 14.77 -6.10 9.05
CA CYS A 52 14.78 -7.15 8.02
C CYS A 52 15.94 -8.15 8.20
N ASP A 53 17.11 -7.73 8.69
CA ASP A 53 18.23 -8.64 8.95
C ASP A 53 17.90 -9.69 10.02
N ALA A 54 17.03 -9.34 10.98
CA ALA A 54 16.62 -10.22 12.06
C ALA A 54 15.48 -11.21 11.69
N MET A 55 14.82 -11.02 10.54
CA MET A 55 13.59 -11.72 10.17
C MET A 55 13.66 -12.21 8.72
N THR A 56 13.59 -13.52 8.51
CA THR A 56 13.51 -14.11 7.17
C THR A 56 12.10 -13.95 6.58
N ASP A 57 11.98 -13.95 5.24
CA ASP A 57 10.70 -13.94 4.49
C ASP A 57 9.81 -12.70 4.68
N ARG A 58 10.31 -11.52 4.26
CA ARG A 58 9.53 -10.29 4.21
C ARG A 58 9.59 -9.61 2.85
N VAL A 59 8.50 -8.95 2.47
CA VAL A 59 8.44 -8.01 1.34
C VAL A 59 8.35 -6.60 1.87
N VAL A 60 9.21 -5.72 1.36
CA VAL A 60 9.16 -4.28 1.60
C VAL A 60 8.52 -3.60 0.40
N GLN A 61 7.45 -2.84 0.64
CA GLN A 61 6.68 -2.16 -0.40
C GLN A 61 6.52 -0.68 -0.05
N LYS A 62 6.61 0.20 -1.05
CA LYS A 62 6.34 1.64 -0.84
C LYS A 62 4.92 1.82 -0.30
N TYR A 63 4.79 2.50 0.84
CA TYR A 63 3.48 2.81 1.40
C TYR A 63 2.83 3.95 0.59
N VAL A 64 1.52 3.81 0.33
CA VAL A 64 0.70 4.86 -0.29
C VAL A 64 0.37 5.91 0.77
N GLU A 65 1.11 7.01 0.75
CA GLU A 65 1.01 8.12 1.71
C GLU A 65 -0.15 9.07 1.39
N ARG A 66 -0.64 9.05 0.15
CA ARG A 66 -1.80 9.82 -0.32
C ARG A 66 -2.89 8.90 -0.87
N PRO A 67 -3.52 8.07 -0.02
CA PRO A 67 -4.64 7.25 -0.47
C PRO A 67 -5.84 8.15 -0.79
N LEU A 68 -6.73 7.66 -1.65
CA LEU A 68 -8.08 8.22 -1.73
C LEU A 68 -8.77 8.00 -0.38
N LEU A 69 -9.38 9.06 0.16
CA LEU A 69 -10.09 9.03 1.43
C LEU A 69 -11.60 9.17 1.17
N LEU A 70 -12.40 8.41 1.92
CA LEU A 70 -13.85 8.61 1.94
C LEU A 70 -14.21 9.86 2.75
N CYS A 71 -15.50 10.23 2.75
CA CYS A 71 -16.00 11.30 3.63
C CYS A 71 -15.60 11.02 5.09
N GLY A 72 -15.19 12.08 5.79
CA GLY A 72 -14.61 11.97 7.14
C GLY A 72 -13.15 11.52 7.17
N GLY A 73 -12.43 11.52 6.04
CA GLY A 73 -10.97 11.32 6.01
C GLY A 73 -10.51 9.90 6.30
N ARG A 74 -11.36 8.90 6.06
CA ARG A 74 -11.05 7.49 6.36
C ARG A 74 -10.44 6.77 5.16
N LYS A 75 -9.35 6.05 5.40
CA LYS A 75 -8.73 5.14 4.43
C LYS A 75 -9.61 3.91 4.24
N PHE A 76 -9.60 3.34 3.05
CA PHE A 76 -10.29 2.09 2.75
C PHE A 76 -9.48 1.26 1.76
N ASP A 77 -9.90 0.02 1.58
CA ASP A 77 -9.52 -0.80 0.44
C ASP A 77 -10.77 -1.43 -0.19
N LEU A 78 -10.67 -1.85 -1.46
CA LEU A 78 -11.76 -2.48 -2.19
C LEU A 78 -11.54 -4.00 -2.26
N ARG A 79 -12.53 -4.77 -1.86
CA ARG A 79 -12.57 -6.23 -2.08
C ARG A 79 -13.32 -6.52 -3.37
N GLN A 80 -12.56 -6.91 -4.39
CA GLN A 80 -13.08 -7.43 -5.65
C GLN A 80 -12.95 -8.95 -5.67
N TRP A 81 -13.99 -9.64 -6.14
CA TRP A 81 -13.93 -11.08 -6.40
C TRP A 81 -13.62 -11.37 -7.86
N VAL A 82 -12.75 -12.36 -8.08
CA VAL A 82 -12.37 -12.87 -9.40
C VAL A 82 -12.47 -14.40 -9.37
N LEU A 83 -13.19 -15.00 -10.32
CA LEU A 83 -13.27 -16.44 -10.53
C LEU A 83 -12.35 -16.84 -11.68
N VAL A 84 -11.35 -17.68 -11.42
CA VAL A 84 -10.48 -18.24 -12.46
C VAL A 84 -10.93 -19.68 -12.74
N THR A 85 -11.39 -19.96 -13.96
CA THR A 85 -11.88 -21.29 -14.36
C THR A 85 -10.86 -22.08 -15.17
N SER A 86 -9.84 -21.41 -15.71
CA SER A 86 -8.75 -22.05 -16.45
C SER A 86 -7.52 -21.15 -16.40
N VAL A 87 -6.33 -21.74 -16.34
CA VAL A 87 -5.05 -21.03 -16.41
C VAL A 87 -4.35 -21.24 -17.76
N ALA A 88 -4.76 -22.24 -18.54
CA ALA A 88 -4.25 -22.54 -19.86
C ALA A 88 -5.36 -23.16 -20.74
N PRO A 89 -6.10 -22.36 -21.54
CA PRO A 89 -5.98 -20.92 -21.69
C PRO A 89 -6.50 -20.17 -20.45
N LEU A 90 -5.97 -18.98 -20.16
CA LEU A 90 -6.46 -18.17 -19.03
C LEU A 90 -7.93 -17.77 -19.24
N ARG A 91 -8.79 -18.15 -18.30
CA ARG A 91 -10.20 -17.74 -18.21
C ARG A 91 -10.48 -17.22 -16.81
N ALA A 92 -10.74 -15.92 -16.71
CA ALA A 92 -11.02 -15.23 -15.45
C ALA A 92 -12.26 -14.33 -15.59
N PHE A 93 -13.09 -14.27 -14.56
CA PHE A 93 -14.34 -13.51 -14.51
C PHE A 93 -14.34 -12.61 -13.27
N ILE A 94 -14.64 -11.32 -13.44
CA ILE A 94 -14.77 -10.36 -12.35
C ILE A 94 -16.24 -10.33 -11.93
N PHE A 95 -16.52 -10.54 -10.65
CA PHE A 95 -17.89 -10.40 -10.15
C PHE A 95 -18.31 -8.93 -10.17
N SER A 96 -19.54 -8.63 -10.60
CA SER A 96 -19.99 -7.25 -10.79
C SER A 96 -20.04 -6.44 -9.49
N GLU A 97 -20.34 -7.12 -8.38
CA GLU A 97 -20.39 -6.50 -7.06
C GLU A 97 -19.04 -6.55 -6.36
N CYS A 98 -18.75 -5.49 -5.60
CA CYS A 98 -17.60 -5.39 -4.71
C CYS A 98 -18.01 -4.69 -3.41
N TYR A 99 -17.14 -4.70 -2.41
CA TYR A 99 -17.37 -3.91 -1.20
C TYR A 99 -16.11 -3.23 -0.70
N LEU A 100 -16.29 -2.12 0.03
CA LEU A 100 -15.20 -1.38 0.64
C LEU A 100 -14.97 -1.88 2.07
N ARG A 101 -13.71 -2.08 2.44
CA ARG A 101 -13.28 -2.29 3.82
C ARG A 101 -12.73 -0.98 4.34
N VAL A 102 -13.50 -0.32 5.18
CA VAL A 102 -13.19 1.03 5.68
C VAL A 102 -12.43 0.94 7.00
N CYS A 103 -11.39 1.76 7.15
CA CYS A 103 -10.66 1.90 8.41
C CYS A 103 -11.55 2.55 9.47
N ASN A 104 -11.44 2.10 10.72
CA ASN A 104 -12.23 2.66 11.82
C ASN A 104 -11.79 4.08 12.21
N GLY A 105 -10.50 4.40 12.01
CA GLY A 105 -9.93 5.71 12.35
C GLY A 105 -9.80 6.65 11.15
N VAL A 106 -9.67 7.94 11.45
CA VAL A 106 -9.25 8.95 10.48
C VAL A 106 -7.82 8.63 10.04
N TYR A 107 -7.54 8.79 8.74
CA TYR A 107 -6.21 8.56 8.21
C TYR A 107 -5.23 9.60 8.73
N ASP A 108 -4.19 9.14 9.42
CA ASP A 108 -3.09 9.98 9.87
C ASP A 108 -1.77 9.25 9.65
N LEU A 109 -0.84 9.90 8.92
CA LEU A 109 0.52 9.42 8.73
C LEU A 109 1.33 9.43 10.05
N GLY A 110 0.94 10.28 11.01
CA GLY A 110 1.42 10.37 12.39
C GLY A 110 1.23 9.09 13.18
N ALA A 111 0.06 8.47 13.02
CA ALA A 111 -0.38 7.32 13.79
C ALA A 111 -0.07 5.96 13.13
N LEU A 112 0.74 5.93 12.06
CA LEU A 112 1.13 4.67 11.43
C LEU A 112 2.03 3.85 12.37
N ARG A 113 1.67 2.58 12.51
CA ARG A 113 2.47 1.55 13.19
C ARG A 113 3.51 0.98 12.27
#